data_AF-A0A839SAN8-F1
#
_entry.id   AF-A0A839SAN8-F1
#
_cell.length_a   1.000
_cell.length_b   1.000
_cell.length_c   1.000
_cell.angle_alpha   90.00
_cell.angle_beta   90.00
_cell.angle_gamma   90.00
#
_symmetry.space_group_name_H-M   'P 1'
#
loop_
_entity.id
_entity.type
_entity.pdbx_description
1 polymer ?
#
loop_
_entity_poly.entity_id
_entity_poly.type
_entity_poly.pdbx_seq_one_letter_code
_entity_poly.pdbx_strand_id
1 'polypeptide(L)' 'MWKKAIPNVLYTVGIFVCIISGYQYGIEGHNYVFLAGAVLLIGIFVYLKIKILKDIKDTLKKP' A
#
# COMPACT_ATOMS: atom_id res chain seq x y z
N MET A 1 -7.38 -4.53 -19.23
CA MET A 1 -6.59 -5.15 -18.14
C MET A 1 -5.56 -4.20 -17.49
N TRP A 2 -5.12 -3.13 -18.17
CA TRP A 2 -4.17 -2.14 -17.61
C TRP A 2 -4.70 -1.30 -16.44
N LYS A 3 -6.00 -0.99 -16.40
CA LYS A 3 -6.64 -0.28 -15.27
C LYS A 3 -6.45 -0.96 -13.90
N LYS A 4 -6.12 -2.26 -13.88
CA LYS A 4 -5.91 -3.06 -12.66
C LYS A 4 -4.42 -3.30 -12.34
N ALA A 5 -3.55 -3.21 -13.35
CA ALA A 5 -2.09 -3.32 -13.16
C ALA A 5 -1.47 -2.05 -12.57
N ILE A 6 -1.98 -0.88 -12.99
CA ILE A 6 -1.56 0.45 -12.49
C ILE A 6 -1.66 0.56 -10.97
N PRO A 7 -2.82 0.28 -10.33
CA PRO A 7 -2.92 0.39 -8.87
C PRO A 7 -2.06 -0.65 -8.15
N ASN A 8 -1.86 -1.85 -8.71
CA ASN A 8 -0.98 -2.85 -8.10
C ASN A 8 0.48 -2.37 -8.02
N VAL A 9 0.99 -1.77 -9.10
CA VAL A 9 2.33 -1.17 -9.12
C VAL A 9 2.38 0.04 -8.19
N LEU A 10 1.38 0.93 -8.24
CA LEU A 10 1.33 2.13 -7.40
C LEU A 10 1.34 1.78 -5.91
N TYR A 11 0.56 0.78 -5.48
CA TYR A 11 0.54 0.33 -4.08
C TYR A 11 1.84 -0.34 -3.66
N THR A 12 2.48 -1.09 -4.57
CA THR A 12 3.79 -1.71 -4.28
C THR A 12 4.88 -0.65 -4.12
N VAL A 13 4.89 0.36 -5.00
CA VAL A 13 5.82 1.51 -4.90
C VAL A 13 5.53 2.33 -3.64
N GLY A 14 4.26 2.59 -3.33
CA GLY A 14 3.85 3.32 -2.12
C GLY A 14 4.29 2.63 -0.84
N ILE A 15 4.18 1.30 -0.75
CA ILE A 15 4.69 0.52 0.38
C ILE A 15 6.21 0.64 0.46
N PHE A 16 6.93 0.54 -0.67
CA PHE A 16 8.38 0.68 -0.71
C PHE A 16 8.84 2.05 -0.19
N VAL A 17 8.17 3.12 -0.62
CA VAL A 17 8.45 4.48 -0.14
C VAL A 17 8.17 4.61 1.35
N CYS A 18 7.09 4.02 1.87
CA CYS A 18 6.79 4.03 3.29
C CYS A 18 7.83 3.27 4.13
N ILE A 19 8.37 2.16 3.61
CA ILE A 19 9.42 1.41 4.29
C ILE A 19 10.72 2.22 4.35
N ILE A 20 11.14 2.82 3.23
CA ILE A 20 12.36 3.63 3.17
C ILE A 20 12.22 4.86 4.06
N SER A 21 11.11 5.61 3.96
CA SER A 21 10.90 6.80 4.77
C SER A 21 10.69 6.47 6.25
N GLY A 22 10.01 5.37 6.57
CA GLY A 22 9.85 4.88 7.94
C GLY A 22 11.18 4.47 8.57
N TYR A 23 12.08 3.84 7.81
CA TYR A 23 13.41 3.49 8.30
C TYR A 23 14.28 4.75 8.49
N GLN A 24 14.39 5.59 7.47
CA GLN A 24 15.32 6.73 7.46
C GLN A 24 14.87 7.87 8.39
N TYR A 25 13.58 8.19 8.44
CA TYR A 25 13.06 9.25 9.31
C TYR A 25 12.56 8.74 10.66
N GLY A 26 12.05 7.51 10.71
CA GLY A 26 11.49 6.93 11.93
C GLY A 26 12.52 6.25 12.82
N ILE A 27 13.35 5.37 12.26
CA ILE A 27 14.35 4.60 13.03
C ILE A 27 15.63 5.41 13.19
N GLU A 28 16.27 5.84 12.09
CA GLU A 28 17.53 6.60 12.17
C GLU A 28 17.30 8.02 12.75
N GLY A 29 16.16 8.63 12.44
CA GLY A 29 15.77 9.93 13.00
C GLY A 29 15.19 9.89 14.41
N HIS A 30 15.06 8.71 15.03
CA HIS A 30 14.44 8.48 16.35
C HIS A 30 13.01 9.06 16.48
N ASN A 31 12.32 9.22 15.35
CA ASN A 31 11.05 9.92 15.24
C ASN A 31 9.91 8.91 15.08
N TYR A 32 9.47 8.32 16.18
CA TYR A 32 8.47 7.25 16.19
C TYR A 32 7.12 7.62 15.57
N VAL A 33 6.80 8.92 15.47
CA VAL A 33 5.61 9.41 14.77
C VAL A 33 5.67 9.06 13.27
N PHE A 34 6.84 9.19 12.65
CA PHE A 34 7.05 8.80 11.25
C PHE A 34 6.93 7.28 11.07
N LEU A 35 7.46 6.51 12.03
CA LEU A 35 7.33 5.05 12.01
C LEU A 35 5.86 4.62 12.10
N ALA A 36 5.10 5.20 13.02
CA ALA A 36 3.67 4.93 13.18
C ALA A 36 2.87 5.30 11.92
N GLY A 37 3.17 6.48 11.33
CA GLY A 37 2.56 6.92 10.07
C GLY A 37 2.86 5.98 8.89
N ALA A 38 4.11 5.51 8.78
CA ALA A 38 4.52 4.56 7.74
C ALA A 38 3.78 3.22 7.87
N VAL A 39 3.66 2.68 9.08
CA VAL A 39 2.91 1.43 9.34
C VAL A 39 1.44 1.58 8.96
N LEU A 40 0.83 2.71 9.31
CA LEU A 40 -0.57 3.01 9.00
C LEU A 40 -0.80 3.10 7.49
N LEU A 41 0.07 3.81 6.76
CA LEU A 41 0.01 3.93 5.31
C LEU A 41 0.20 2.59 4.59
N ILE A 42 1.13 1.75 5.05
CA ILE A 42 1.31 0.39 4.53
C ILE A 42 0.01 -0.41 4.71
N GLY A 43 -0.63 -0.33 5.88
CA GLY A 43 -1.92 -0.98 6.13
C GLY A 43 -3.01 -0.53 5.15
N ILE A 44 -3.10 0.78 4.87
CA ILE A 44 -4.06 1.34 3.91
C ILE A 44 -3.79 0.82 2.49
N PHE A 45 -2.53 0.81 2.05
CA PHE A 45 -2.16 0.30 0.73
C PHE A 45 -2.47 -1.19 0.57
N VAL A 46 -2.21 -2.00 1.60
CA VAL A 46 -2.57 -3.43 1.60
C VAL A 46 -4.08 -3.61 1.54
N TYR A 47 -4.84 -2.86 2.33
CA TYR A 47 -6.31 -2.91 2.30
C TYR A 47 -6.87 -2.55 0.92
N LEU A 48 -6.40 -1.46 0.31
CA LEU A 48 -6.80 -1.04 -1.03
C LEU A 48 -6.47 -2.10 -2.08
N LYS A 49 -5.29 -2.73 -1.99
CA LYS A 49 -4.90 -3.84 -2.87
C LYS A 49 -5.87 -5.01 -2.77
N ILE A 50 -6.23 -5.41 -1.54
CA ILE A 50 -7.19 -6.50 -1.29
C ILE A 50 -8.59 -6.12 -1.80
N LYS A 51 -9.03 -4.87 -1.58
CA LYS A 51 -10.32 -4.38 -2.05
C LYS A 51 -10.40 -4.44 -3.58
N ILE A 52 -9.38 -4.00 -4.29
CA ILE A 52 -9.32 -4.12 -5.75
C ILE A 52 -9.38 -5.59 -6.17
N LEU A 53 -8.62 -6.49 -5.54
CA LEU A 53 -8.68 -7.92 -5.85
C LEU A 53 -10.08 -8.52 -5.64
N LYS A 54 -10.79 -8.08 -4.59
CA LYS A 54 -12.19 -8.46 -4.33
C LYS A 54 -13.12 -7.92 -5.42
N ASP A 55 -13.05 -6.63 -5.74
CA ASP A 55 -13.89 -6.02 -6.79
C ASP A 55 -13.67 -6.69 -8.15
N ILE A 56 -12.43 -7.07 -8.47
CA ILE A 56 -12.08 -7.83 -9.68
C ILE A 56 -12.76 -9.19 -9.68
N LYS A 57 -12.67 -9.92 -8.57
CA LYS A 57 -13.29 -11.24 -8.42
C LYS A 57 -14.80 -11.16 -8.53
N ASP A 58 -15.44 -10.19 -7.89
CA ASP A 58 -16.89 -10.01 -7.96
C ASP A 58 -17.37 -9.61 -9.36
N THR A 59 -16.60 -8.76 -10.07
CA THR A 59 -16.88 -8.43 -11.47
C THR A 59 -16.75 -9.64 -12.39
N LEU A 60 -15.79 -10.55 -12.12
CA LEU A 60 -15.59 -11.79 -12.89
C LEU A 60 -16.63 -12.87 -12.56
N LYS A 61 -17.29 -12.79 -11.40
CA LYS A 61 -18.26 -13.79 -10.93
C LYS A 61 -19.69 -13.52 -11.38
N LYS A 62 -20.00 -12.30 -11.82
CA LYS A 62 -21.29 -11.98 -12.44
C LYS A 62 -21.25 -12.35 -13.93
N PRO A 63 -22.16 -13.21 -14.43
CA PRO A 63 -22.31 -13.48 -15.86
C PRO A 63 -22.74 -12.23 -16.62
#